data_AF-A0A357HF23-F1
#
_entry.id   AF-A0A357HF23-F1
#
_cell.length_a   1.000
_cell.length_b   1.000
_cell.length_c   1.000
_cell.angle_alpha   90.00
_cell.angle_beta   90.00
_cell.angle_gamma   90.00
#
_symmetry.space_group_name_H-M   'P 1'
#
loop_
_entity.id
_entity.type
_entity.pdbx_description
1 polymer ?
#
loop_
_entity_poly.entity_id
_entity_poly.type
_entity_poly.pdbx_seq_one_letter_code
_entity_poly.pdbx_strand_id
1 'polypeptide(L)'
;MELKNPYWFSYPGYSEILVGYVDSTRNSNARENNPNITVLEYIHNQPGFKGQVAAFCSWDVFDYIINEQRAGFTVNSGMEKFEETYGSQKAKLLNELLFQVPVPWSSVRYDAFTYQYAFDFLQRHKPRLLYIAFDETDEYAHEGKYGQYLNAANALDGFIQNIWEWTQSDYRYKNKTTLIVTTDHGRGDDPIDYWRHHGSDVQGAEKVWLAVLGPDTPALGETKNMETLYSSQIAKTISTLLGVEYTNNKAVGNFIERMIHE
;
A
#
# COMPACT_ATOMS: atom_id res chain seq x y z
N MET A 1 -0.60 1.25 -16.01
CA MET A 1 0.25 0.17 -15.51
C MET A 1 -0.50 -1.14 -15.63
N GLU A 2 0.20 -2.27 -15.62
CA GLU A 2 -0.41 -3.59 -15.71
C GLU A 2 0.15 -4.56 -14.68
N LEU A 3 -0.67 -5.52 -14.28
CA LEU A 3 -0.26 -6.66 -13.48
C LEU A 3 0.40 -7.73 -14.34
N LYS A 4 1.43 -8.40 -13.82
CA LYS A 4 1.98 -9.61 -14.43
C LYS A 4 1.37 -10.87 -13.85
N ASN A 5 0.88 -10.83 -12.61
CA ASN A 5 0.19 -11.97 -12.03
C ASN A 5 -1.10 -12.24 -12.83
N PRO A 6 -1.47 -13.52 -13.07
CA PRO A 6 -2.64 -13.86 -13.88
C PRO A 6 -3.95 -13.84 -13.08
N TYR A 7 -3.89 -13.44 -11.80
CA TYR A 7 -4.98 -13.63 -10.85
C TYR A 7 -5.84 -12.38 -10.71
N TRP A 8 -5.24 -11.20 -10.74
CA TRP A 8 -5.90 -9.88 -10.75
C TRP A 8 -6.83 -9.62 -9.55
N PHE A 9 -6.38 -10.05 -8.36
CA PHE A 9 -7.01 -9.75 -7.07
C PHE A 9 -5.94 -9.56 -5.98
N SER A 10 -6.38 -9.31 -4.76
CA SER A 10 -5.61 -8.62 -3.73
C SER A 10 -4.26 -9.22 -3.34
N TYR A 11 -4.20 -10.41 -2.71
CA TYR A 11 -2.92 -10.98 -2.26
C TYR A 11 -1.89 -11.05 -3.41
N PRO A 12 -2.14 -11.72 -4.56
CA PRO A 12 -1.17 -11.74 -5.65
C PRO A 12 -0.76 -10.35 -6.14
N GLY A 13 -1.69 -9.39 -6.21
CA GLY A 13 -1.42 -8.00 -6.56
C GLY A 13 -0.45 -7.34 -5.58
N TYR A 14 -0.75 -7.36 -4.28
CA TYR A 14 0.13 -6.82 -3.25
C TYR A 14 1.48 -7.52 -3.19
N SER A 15 1.51 -8.85 -3.32
CA SER A 15 2.75 -9.61 -3.38
C SER A 15 3.60 -9.18 -4.58
N GLU A 16 3.01 -9.02 -5.76
CA GLU A 16 3.73 -8.52 -6.94
C GLU A 16 4.34 -7.13 -6.69
N ILE A 17 3.57 -6.21 -6.10
CA ILE A 17 4.03 -4.85 -5.76
C ILE A 17 5.19 -4.89 -4.77
N LEU A 18 5.03 -5.65 -3.68
CA LEU A 18 5.95 -5.65 -2.54
C LEU A 18 7.19 -6.52 -2.76
N VAL A 19 7.09 -7.57 -3.56
CA VAL A 19 8.21 -8.50 -3.84
C VAL A 19 8.91 -8.15 -5.15
N GLY A 20 8.20 -7.56 -6.10
CA GLY A 20 8.74 -7.18 -7.41
C GLY A 20 8.75 -8.31 -8.45
N TYR A 21 8.08 -9.42 -8.20
CA TYR A 21 7.83 -10.47 -9.18
C TYR A 21 6.58 -11.29 -8.83
N VAL A 22 6.10 -12.07 -9.79
CA VAL A 22 4.94 -12.94 -9.60
C VAL A 22 5.34 -14.24 -8.91
N ASP A 23 4.69 -14.54 -7.80
CA ASP A 23 4.71 -15.86 -7.17
C ASP A 23 3.40 -16.59 -7.46
N SER A 24 3.44 -17.60 -8.33
CA SER A 24 2.27 -18.40 -8.71
C SER A 24 1.70 -19.24 -7.55
N THR A 25 2.43 -19.37 -6.44
CA THR A 25 1.91 -20.02 -5.23
C THR A 25 1.04 -19.09 -4.39
N ARG A 26 1.09 -17.77 -4.62
CA ARG A 26 0.23 -16.77 -3.96
C ARG A 26 -0.98 -16.50 -4.85
N ASN A 27 -1.87 -17.47 -4.92
CA ASN A 27 -3.03 -17.50 -5.82
C ASN A 27 -4.37 -17.52 -5.05
N SER A 28 -4.39 -17.00 -3.83
CA SER A 28 -5.60 -16.85 -3.01
C SER A 28 -5.44 -15.74 -1.99
N ASN A 29 -6.54 -15.26 -1.42
CA ASN A 29 -6.55 -14.35 -0.27
C ASN A 29 -6.49 -15.10 1.08
N ALA A 30 -5.95 -16.33 1.08
CA ALA A 30 -5.80 -17.11 2.30
C ALA A 30 -4.78 -16.46 3.24
N ARG A 31 -4.99 -16.66 4.54
CA ARG A 31 -4.09 -16.24 5.63
C ARG A 31 -2.85 -17.13 5.70
N GLU A 32 -2.04 -17.07 4.65
CA GLU A 32 -0.82 -17.83 4.50
C GLU A 32 0.37 -16.88 4.34
N ASN A 33 1.39 -17.03 5.16
CA ASN A 33 2.57 -16.15 5.13
C ASN A 33 3.24 -16.13 3.76
N ASN A 34 3.59 -14.93 3.29
CA ASN A 34 4.31 -14.76 2.03
C ASN A 34 5.70 -15.39 2.15
N PRO A 35 6.03 -16.41 1.31
CA PRO A 35 7.33 -17.04 1.40
C PRO A 35 8.45 -16.11 0.95
N ASN A 36 8.14 -15.07 0.18
CA ASN A 36 9.12 -14.16 -0.40
C ASN A 36 9.37 -12.96 0.51
N ILE A 37 10.61 -12.45 0.49
CA ILE A 37 11.01 -11.24 1.22
C ILE A 37 10.43 -10.02 0.52
N THR A 38 9.59 -9.25 1.21
CA THR A 38 9.09 -7.98 0.67
C THR A 38 10.18 -6.92 0.67
N VAL A 39 10.04 -5.89 -0.17
CA VAL A 39 10.92 -4.73 -0.19
C VAL A 39 10.93 -4.03 1.18
N LEU A 40 9.80 -4.02 1.90
CA LEU A 40 9.69 -3.45 3.24
C LEU A 40 10.59 -4.20 4.23
N GLU A 41 10.48 -5.53 4.25
CA GLU A 41 11.31 -6.42 5.08
C GLU A 41 12.78 -6.31 4.71
N TYR A 42 13.10 -6.29 3.42
CA TYR A 42 14.47 -6.16 2.96
C TYR A 42 15.10 -4.84 3.42
N ILE A 43 14.39 -3.72 3.24
CA ILE A 43 14.86 -2.38 3.62
C ILE A 43 15.00 -2.28 5.14
N HIS A 44 14.06 -2.82 5.92
CA HIS A 44 14.15 -2.82 7.38
C HIS A 44 15.47 -3.41 7.89
N ASN A 45 15.98 -4.44 7.21
CA ASN A 45 17.21 -5.13 7.55
C ASN A 45 18.49 -4.42 7.06
N GLN A 46 18.39 -3.27 6.39
CA GLN A 46 19.54 -2.50 5.93
C GLN A 46 20.07 -1.52 7.00
N PRO A 47 21.37 -1.16 6.93
CA PRO A 47 21.95 -0.14 7.80
C PRO A 47 21.15 1.17 7.76
N GLY A 48 20.76 1.67 8.95
CA GLY A 48 20.04 2.94 9.09
C GLY A 48 18.52 2.86 8.86
N PHE A 49 17.94 1.67 8.74
CA PHE A 49 16.49 1.47 8.59
C PHE A 49 15.82 0.69 9.73
N LYS A 50 16.60 0.13 10.66
CA LYS A 50 16.06 -0.54 11.84
C LYS A 50 15.20 0.41 12.67
N GLY A 51 13.94 0.04 12.88
CA GLY A 51 12.94 0.89 13.56
C GLY A 51 12.49 2.11 12.76
N GLN A 52 12.74 2.15 11.44
CA GLN A 52 12.38 3.24 10.54
C GLN A 52 11.43 2.78 9.41
N VAL A 53 10.89 1.57 9.52
CA VAL A 53 9.92 0.97 8.59
C VAL A 53 8.67 0.61 9.37
N ALA A 54 7.50 0.94 8.84
CA ALA A 54 6.21 0.54 9.40
C ALA A 54 5.15 0.35 8.32
N ALA A 55 4.16 -0.49 8.59
CA ALA A 55 3.01 -0.72 7.75
C ALA A 55 1.69 -0.60 8.54
N PHE A 56 0.73 0.13 8.00
CA PHE A 56 -0.62 0.24 8.56
C PHE A 56 -1.63 -0.09 7.48
N CYS A 57 -2.45 -1.12 7.72
CA CYS A 57 -3.33 -1.66 6.70
C CYS A 57 -4.76 -1.77 7.23
N SER A 58 -5.75 -1.61 6.37
CA SER A 58 -7.16 -1.75 6.75
C SER A 58 -7.60 -3.21 6.81
N TRP A 59 -7.00 -4.09 6.01
CA TRP A 59 -7.37 -5.51 5.89
C TRP A 59 -6.40 -6.44 6.63
N ASP A 60 -6.92 -7.43 7.38
CA ASP A 60 -6.13 -8.31 8.26
C ASP A 60 -5.16 -9.27 7.52
N VAL A 61 -5.38 -9.53 6.23
CA VAL A 61 -4.51 -10.44 5.49
C VAL A 61 -3.13 -9.83 5.22
N PHE A 62 -2.96 -8.52 5.46
CA PHE A 62 -1.65 -7.87 5.39
C PHE A 62 -0.61 -8.42 6.35
N ASP A 63 -1.02 -9.00 7.49
CA ASP A 63 -0.09 -9.68 8.40
C ASP A 63 0.63 -10.83 7.68
N TYR A 64 -0.07 -11.49 6.76
CA TYR A 64 0.44 -12.61 6.00
C TYR A 64 1.13 -12.17 4.70
N ILE A 65 0.59 -11.17 4.01
CA ILE A 65 1.17 -10.60 2.77
C ILE A 65 2.56 -10.01 3.05
N ILE A 66 2.68 -9.24 4.13
CA ILE A 66 3.96 -8.65 4.58
C ILE A 66 4.80 -9.69 5.32
N ASN A 67 4.15 -10.70 5.91
CA ASN A 67 4.73 -11.70 6.80
C ASN A 67 5.27 -11.04 8.09
N GLU A 68 4.37 -10.44 8.87
CA GLU A 68 4.66 -9.72 10.11
C GLU A 68 5.61 -10.53 11.03
N GLN A 69 5.32 -11.82 11.21
CA GLN A 69 6.10 -12.73 12.05
C GLN A 69 7.59 -12.72 11.69
N ARG A 70 7.92 -12.62 10.40
CA ARG A 70 9.30 -12.61 9.90
C ARG A 70 9.84 -11.18 9.73
N ALA A 71 8.98 -10.24 9.33
CA ALA A 71 9.34 -8.90 8.90
C ALA A 71 10.11 -8.09 9.96
N GLY A 72 9.79 -8.28 11.24
CA GLY A 72 10.54 -7.70 12.36
C GLY A 72 10.34 -6.19 12.56
N PHE A 73 9.37 -5.59 11.86
CA PHE A 73 8.95 -4.20 12.02
C PHE A 73 7.44 -4.11 12.27
N THR A 74 6.96 -2.93 12.67
CA THR A 74 5.54 -2.69 12.95
C THR A 74 4.67 -2.95 11.72
N VAL A 75 3.83 -3.97 11.79
CA VAL A 75 2.66 -4.15 10.94
C VAL A 75 1.45 -3.98 11.86
N ASN A 76 0.46 -3.21 11.43
CA ASN A 76 -0.79 -3.10 12.16
C ASN A 76 -1.94 -3.14 11.15
N SER A 77 -2.73 -4.20 11.20
CA SER A 77 -3.72 -4.49 10.18
C SER A 77 -5.11 -4.79 10.76
N GLY A 78 -6.14 -4.75 9.92
CA GLY A 78 -7.48 -5.18 10.32
C GLY A 78 -7.99 -4.56 11.62
N MET A 79 -8.57 -5.39 12.48
CA MET A 79 -9.13 -4.99 13.77
C MET A 79 -8.10 -4.99 14.92
N GLU A 80 -6.80 -4.99 14.60
CA GLU A 80 -5.75 -4.99 15.62
C GLU A 80 -5.63 -3.64 16.32
N LYS A 81 -5.46 -3.69 17.64
CA LYS A 81 -5.05 -2.53 18.42
C LYS A 81 -3.61 -2.17 18.08
N PHE A 82 -3.34 -0.87 18.05
CA PHE A 82 -1.97 -0.39 17.96
C PHE A 82 -1.44 -0.06 19.36
N GLU A 83 -0.46 -0.85 19.83
CA GLU A 83 0.13 -0.71 21.17
C GLU A 83 1.64 -0.44 21.08
N GLU A 84 2.11 0.59 21.79
CA GLU A 84 3.52 0.94 21.83
C GLU A 84 4.00 1.16 23.26
N THR A 85 5.27 0.81 23.53
CA THR A 85 5.87 0.86 24.87
C THR A 85 5.80 2.25 25.52
N TYR A 86 6.04 3.31 24.74
CA TYR A 86 6.02 4.69 25.24
C TYR A 86 4.63 5.35 25.18
N GLY A 87 3.64 4.65 24.62
CA GLY A 87 2.23 5.03 24.57
C GLY A 87 1.90 6.23 23.67
N SER A 88 0.84 6.12 22.88
CA SER A 88 0.18 7.26 22.22
C SER A 88 -1.22 7.44 22.82
N GLN A 89 -1.52 8.61 23.38
CA GLN A 89 -2.88 8.90 23.89
C GLN A 89 -3.91 8.81 22.77
N LYS A 90 -3.53 9.25 21.57
CA LYS A 90 -4.35 9.13 20.37
C LYS A 90 -4.58 7.67 20.00
N ALA A 91 -3.53 6.84 19.97
CA ALA A 91 -3.67 5.41 19.71
C ALA A 91 -4.55 4.71 20.75
N LYS A 92 -4.45 5.08 22.04
CA LYS A 92 -5.34 4.54 23.09
C LYS A 92 -6.81 4.85 22.82
N LEU A 93 -7.13 6.10 22.50
CA LEU A 93 -8.50 6.49 22.15
C LEU A 93 -8.98 5.75 20.88
N LEU A 94 -8.14 5.66 19.84
CA LEU A 94 -8.47 4.92 18.62
C LEU A 94 -8.72 3.43 18.91
N ASN A 95 -7.91 2.81 19.77
CA ASN A 95 -8.08 1.41 20.18
C ASN A 95 -9.41 1.19 20.92
N GLU A 96 -9.92 2.17 21.66
CA GLU A 96 -11.24 2.10 22.29
C GLU A 96 -12.35 2.26 21.24
N LEU A 97 -12.23 3.26 20.38
CA LEU A 97 -13.24 3.57 19.35
C LEU A 97 -13.36 2.47 18.30
N LEU A 98 -12.26 1.80 17.94
CA LEU A 98 -12.23 0.73 16.94
C LEU A 98 -13.25 -0.38 17.22
N PHE A 99 -13.49 -0.70 18.50
CA PHE A 99 -14.46 -1.72 18.91
C PHE A 99 -15.83 -1.16 19.32
N GLN A 100 -15.99 0.16 19.35
CA GLN A 100 -17.27 0.83 19.62
C GLN A 100 -18.02 1.18 18.34
N VAL A 101 -17.30 1.33 17.22
CA VAL A 101 -17.89 1.58 15.91
C VAL A 101 -18.27 0.25 15.26
N PRO A 102 -19.54 0.06 14.85
CA PRO A 102 -19.93 -1.11 14.07
C PRO A 102 -19.23 -1.11 12.71
N VAL A 103 -18.42 -2.14 12.47
CA VAL A 103 -17.74 -2.37 11.20
C VAL A 103 -18.55 -3.41 10.42
N PRO A 104 -18.97 -3.13 9.17
CA PRO A 104 -19.81 -4.03 8.40
C PRO A 104 -19.04 -5.23 7.82
N TRP A 105 -17.71 -5.17 7.81
CA TRP A 105 -16.80 -6.16 7.23
C TRP A 105 -16.11 -6.98 8.34
N SER A 106 -15.81 -8.25 8.05
CA SER A 106 -15.31 -9.18 9.06
C SER A 106 -13.80 -9.06 9.32
N SER A 107 -13.03 -8.64 8.31
CA SER A 107 -11.55 -8.59 8.34
C SER A 107 -10.97 -7.21 8.04
N VAL A 108 -11.83 -6.21 7.81
CA VAL A 108 -11.44 -4.87 7.34
C VAL A 108 -11.92 -3.82 8.33
N ARG A 109 -11.05 -2.94 8.81
CA ARG A 109 -11.44 -1.73 9.56
C ARG A 109 -11.67 -0.56 8.61
N TYR A 110 -12.43 0.45 9.05
CA TYR A 110 -12.53 1.72 8.32
C TYR A 110 -11.14 2.35 8.10
N ASP A 111 -10.90 2.87 6.90
CA ASP A 111 -9.65 3.51 6.48
C ASP A 111 -9.31 4.71 7.35
N ALA A 112 -10.33 5.38 7.92
CA ALA A 112 -10.13 6.44 8.89
C ALA A 112 -9.28 6.00 10.10
N PHE A 113 -9.44 4.78 10.61
CA PHE A 113 -8.59 4.28 11.69
C PHE A 113 -7.17 4.01 11.21
N THR A 114 -7.02 3.33 10.07
CA THR A 114 -5.71 3.08 9.42
C THR A 114 -4.94 4.39 9.22
N TYR A 115 -5.59 5.39 8.63
CA TYR A 115 -5.02 6.72 8.44
C TYR A 115 -4.61 7.37 9.77
N GLN A 116 -5.48 7.38 10.78
CA GLN A 116 -5.20 8.05 12.04
C GLN A 116 -4.05 7.39 12.82
N TYR A 117 -3.93 6.05 12.78
CA TYR A 117 -2.79 5.33 13.34
C TYR A 117 -1.50 5.65 12.58
N ALA A 118 -1.53 5.52 11.24
CA ALA A 118 -0.38 5.78 10.40
C ALA A 118 0.13 7.22 10.51
N PHE A 119 -0.78 8.19 10.53
CA PHE A 119 -0.44 9.60 10.62
C PHE A 119 0.10 9.99 11.99
N ASP A 120 -0.46 9.43 13.07
CA ASP A 120 0.09 9.58 14.42
C ASP A 120 1.50 8.97 14.53
N PHE A 121 1.70 7.79 13.94
CA PHE A 121 3.02 7.14 13.88
C PHE A 121 4.02 7.97 13.08
N LEU A 122 3.64 8.44 11.89
CA LEU A 122 4.44 9.31 11.03
C LEU A 122 4.92 10.55 11.80
N GLN A 123 4.00 11.19 12.55
CA GLN A 123 4.29 12.39 13.33
C GLN A 123 5.26 12.17 14.48
N ARG A 124 5.15 11.04 15.18
CA ARG A 124 5.94 10.76 16.39
C ARG A 124 7.27 10.09 16.10
N HIS A 125 7.27 9.10 15.20
CA HIS A 125 8.44 8.24 14.97
C HIS A 125 9.29 8.65 13.79
N LYS A 126 8.72 9.46 12.88
CA LYS A 126 9.42 9.95 11.69
C LYS A 126 10.09 8.80 10.89
N PRO A 127 9.35 7.74 10.48
CA PRO A 127 9.92 6.63 9.71
C PRO A 127 10.51 7.09 8.38
N ARG A 128 11.47 6.31 7.85
CA ARG A 128 12.05 6.52 6.51
C ARG A 128 11.25 5.81 5.41
N LEU A 129 10.47 4.79 5.77
CA LEU A 129 9.56 4.07 4.88
C LEU A 129 8.26 3.77 5.64
N LEU A 130 7.15 4.26 5.11
CA LEU A 130 5.82 4.03 5.68
C LEU A 130 4.93 3.47 4.57
N TYR A 131 4.39 2.28 4.80
CA TYR A 131 3.42 1.64 3.92
C TYR A 131 2.03 1.80 4.50
N ILE A 132 1.07 2.25 3.71
CA ILE A 132 -0.33 2.41 4.12
C ILE A 132 -1.20 1.74 3.07
N ALA A 133 -2.04 0.80 3.49
CA ALA A 133 -3.00 0.13 2.61
C ALA A 133 -4.42 0.36 3.09
N PHE A 134 -5.22 0.97 2.22
CA PHE A 134 -6.63 1.28 2.41
C PHE A 134 -7.49 0.28 1.64
N ASP A 135 -8.76 0.13 2.02
CA ASP A 135 -9.59 -0.97 1.54
C ASP A 135 -11.08 -0.61 1.33
N GLU A 136 -11.60 0.49 1.89
CA GLU A 136 -13.04 0.78 1.85
C GLU A 136 -13.60 0.89 0.43
N THR A 137 -12.80 1.38 -0.52
CA THR A 137 -13.20 1.42 -1.92
C THR A 137 -13.39 0.03 -2.52
N ASP A 138 -12.65 -0.98 -2.07
CA ASP A 138 -12.81 -2.36 -2.56
C ASP A 138 -14.11 -2.97 -2.05
N GLU A 139 -14.32 -2.87 -0.73
CA GLU A 139 -15.50 -3.36 -0.04
C GLU A 139 -16.81 -2.72 -0.56
N TYR A 140 -16.85 -1.39 -0.67
CA TYR A 140 -18.05 -0.72 -1.17
C TYR A 140 -18.35 -1.01 -2.65
N ALA A 141 -17.33 -1.31 -3.44
CA ALA A 141 -17.53 -1.74 -4.81
C ALA A 141 -18.10 -3.16 -4.88
N HIS A 142 -17.59 -4.11 -4.09
CA HIS A 142 -18.18 -5.44 -3.98
C HIS A 142 -19.67 -5.41 -3.60
N GLU A 143 -20.02 -4.55 -2.63
CA GLU A 143 -21.41 -4.34 -2.21
C GLU A 143 -22.28 -3.59 -3.23
N GLY A 144 -21.69 -3.02 -4.30
CA GLY A 144 -22.41 -2.21 -5.29
C GLY A 144 -22.89 -0.86 -4.76
N LYS A 145 -22.32 -0.38 -3.64
CA LYS A 145 -22.68 0.88 -2.99
C LYS A 145 -21.92 2.05 -3.63
N TYR A 146 -22.23 2.37 -4.87
CA TYR A 146 -21.51 3.39 -5.66
C TYR A 146 -21.37 4.75 -4.94
N GLY A 147 -22.42 5.22 -4.24
CA GLY A 147 -22.33 6.45 -3.45
C GLY A 147 -21.31 6.39 -2.31
N GLN A 148 -21.21 5.24 -1.62
CA GLN A 148 -20.21 5.06 -0.56
C GLN A 148 -18.81 4.85 -1.14
N TYR A 149 -18.70 4.19 -2.28
CA TYR A 149 -17.44 4.09 -3.03
C TYR A 149 -16.86 5.49 -3.34
N LEU A 150 -17.69 6.42 -3.84
CA LEU A 150 -17.26 7.80 -4.09
C LEU A 150 -16.90 8.56 -2.82
N ASN A 151 -17.66 8.38 -1.73
CA ASN A 151 -17.34 9.00 -0.44
C ASN A 151 -16.00 8.48 0.11
N ALA A 152 -15.75 7.16 0.04
CA ALA A 152 -14.51 6.54 0.47
C ALA A 152 -13.32 7.03 -0.38
N ALA A 153 -13.48 7.08 -1.70
CA ALA A 153 -12.45 7.60 -2.61
C ALA A 153 -12.12 9.08 -2.30
N ASN A 154 -13.12 9.91 -2.01
CA ASN A 154 -12.91 11.31 -1.64
C ASN A 154 -12.25 11.46 -0.25
N ALA A 155 -12.61 10.61 0.72
CA ALA A 155 -11.95 10.60 2.03
C ALA A 155 -10.48 10.18 1.91
N LEU A 156 -10.18 9.15 1.12
CA LEU A 156 -8.83 8.67 0.82
C LEU A 156 -7.98 9.76 0.16
N ASP A 157 -8.53 10.47 -0.83
CA ASP A 157 -7.87 11.64 -1.44
C ASP A 157 -7.49 12.70 -0.38
N GLY A 158 -8.40 13.01 0.53
CA GLY A 158 -8.12 13.90 1.67
C GLY A 158 -7.05 13.37 2.63
N PHE A 159 -6.99 12.06 2.88
CA PHE A 159 -5.92 11.45 3.69
C PHE A 159 -4.56 11.58 3.00
N ILE A 160 -4.50 11.33 1.69
CA ILE A 160 -3.30 11.50 0.86
C ILE A 160 -2.84 12.96 0.91
N GLN A 161 -3.75 13.91 0.71
CA GLN A 161 -3.45 15.34 0.77
C GLN A 161 -2.83 15.70 2.13
N ASN A 162 -3.45 15.29 3.23
CA ASN A 162 -2.97 15.60 4.58
C ASN A 162 -1.57 15.03 4.85
N ILE A 163 -1.31 13.79 4.42
CA ILE A 163 0.02 13.18 4.54
C ILE A 163 1.04 14.01 3.75
N TRP A 164 0.74 14.32 2.50
CA TRP A 164 1.64 15.08 1.64
C TRP A 164 1.94 16.47 2.20
N GLU A 165 0.90 17.26 2.50
CA GLU A 165 1.06 18.61 3.07
C GLU A 165 1.87 18.59 4.36
N TRP A 166 1.61 17.62 5.24
CA TRP A 166 2.36 17.48 6.47
C TRP A 166 3.85 17.17 6.22
N THR A 167 4.16 16.25 5.30
CA THR A 167 5.56 15.96 4.93
C THR A 167 6.28 17.18 4.37
N GLN A 168 5.57 18.04 3.63
CA GLN A 168 6.13 19.29 3.12
C GLN A 168 6.27 20.39 4.18
N SER A 169 5.55 20.28 5.30
CA SER A 169 5.65 21.19 6.44
C SER A 169 6.81 20.86 7.40
N ASP A 170 7.22 19.58 7.47
CA ASP A 170 8.25 19.11 8.39
C ASP A 170 9.65 19.19 7.78
N TYR A 171 10.60 19.84 8.48
CA TYR A 171 11.96 20.06 7.96
C TYR A 171 12.76 18.78 7.68
N ARG A 172 12.39 17.63 8.26
CA ARG A 172 13.04 16.34 8.01
C ARG A 172 12.58 15.71 6.69
N TYR A 173 11.37 16.03 6.25
CA TYR A 173 10.70 15.39 5.11
C TYR A 173 10.54 16.30 3.89
N LYS A 174 10.43 17.61 4.12
CA LYS A 174 10.28 18.59 3.05
C LYS A 174 11.39 18.43 2.02
N ASN A 175 11.00 18.29 0.76
CA ASN A 175 11.90 18.04 -0.38
C ASN A 175 12.82 16.81 -0.21
N LYS A 176 12.40 15.82 0.58
CA LYS A 176 13.11 14.54 0.81
C LYS A 176 12.18 13.33 0.83
N THR A 177 10.89 13.53 0.58
CA THR A 177 9.87 12.49 0.62
C THR A 177 9.32 12.26 -0.78
N THR A 178 9.29 11.00 -1.18
CA THR A 178 8.53 10.54 -2.34
C THR A 178 7.29 9.78 -1.86
N LEU A 179 6.13 10.19 -2.36
CA LEU A 179 4.85 9.51 -2.19
C LEU A 179 4.53 8.74 -3.47
N ILE A 180 4.28 7.45 -3.33
CA ILE A 180 3.87 6.55 -4.42
C ILE A 180 2.48 6.04 -4.09
N VAL A 181 1.53 6.19 -5.01
CA VAL A 181 0.14 5.76 -4.86
C VAL A 181 -0.25 4.89 -6.05
N THR A 182 -0.83 3.71 -5.78
CA THR A 182 -1.21 2.71 -6.79
C THR A 182 -2.35 1.85 -6.25
N THR A 183 -2.89 0.99 -7.10
CA THR A 183 -3.75 -0.14 -6.69
C THR A 183 -3.06 -1.48 -6.93
N ASP A 184 -3.50 -2.49 -6.20
CA ASP A 184 -3.09 -3.91 -6.29
C ASP A 184 -3.78 -4.65 -7.43
N HIS A 185 -4.99 -4.24 -7.79
CA HIS A 185 -5.70 -4.69 -8.98
C HIS A 185 -6.60 -3.60 -9.58
N GLY A 186 -7.07 -3.88 -10.79
CA GLY A 186 -8.08 -3.11 -11.49
C GLY A 186 -9.48 -3.65 -11.24
N ARG A 187 -10.43 -3.07 -11.98
CA ARG A 187 -11.85 -3.44 -12.04
C ARG A 187 -12.30 -3.38 -13.50
N GLY A 188 -13.40 -4.04 -13.86
CA GLY A 188 -13.92 -4.01 -15.23
C GLY A 188 -14.96 -2.92 -15.45
N ASP A 189 -15.29 -2.63 -16.71
CA ASP A 189 -16.30 -1.63 -17.10
C ASP A 189 -17.31 -2.13 -18.15
N ASP A 190 -17.11 -3.33 -18.71
CA ASP A 190 -18.02 -3.97 -19.65
C ASP A 190 -18.27 -5.45 -19.28
N PRO A 191 -19.53 -5.84 -18.95
CA PRO A 191 -20.68 -4.96 -18.73
C PRO A 191 -20.45 -4.03 -17.53
N ILE A 192 -21.17 -2.90 -17.46
CA ILE A 192 -20.94 -1.88 -16.42
C ILE A 192 -20.88 -2.46 -15.00
N ASP A 193 -21.69 -3.47 -14.63
CA ASP A 193 -21.65 -4.12 -13.31
C ASP A 193 -20.27 -4.70 -12.93
N TYR A 194 -19.37 -4.91 -13.88
CA TYR A 194 -18.00 -5.35 -13.66
C TYR A 194 -17.15 -4.34 -12.89
N TRP A 195 -17.61 -3.10 -12.70
CA TRP A 195 -16.96 -2.17 -11.78
C TRP A 195 -16.92 -2.73 -10.34
N ARG A 196 -17.82 -3.66 -10.02
CA ARG A 196 -17.93 -4.32 -8.70
C ARG A 196 -17.05 -5.56 -8.56
N HIS A 197 -16.48 -6.03 -9.66
CA HIS A 197 -15.77 -7.30 -9.74
C HIS A 197 -14.31 -7.08 -10.14
N HIS A 198 -13.49 -8.07 -9.83
CA HIS A 198 -12.10 -8.20 -10.26
C HIS A 198 -11.78 -9.68 -10.40
N GLY A 199 -10.54 -10.01 -10.75
CA GLY A 199 -10.11 -11.39 -11.01
C GLY A 199 -9.91 -11.70 -12.49
N SER A 200 -9.33 -12.87 -12.77
CA SER A 200 -8.93 -13.32 -14.13
C SER A 200 -10.03 -13.31 -15.19
N ASP A 201 -11.29 -13.37 -14.75
CA ASP A 201 -12.46 -13.43 -15.63
C ASP A 201 -13.05 -12.03 -15.90
N VAL A 202 -12.48 -10.98 -15.31
CA VAL A 202 -12.92 -9.59 -15.46
C VAL A 202 -11.94 -8.83 -16.34
N GLN A 203 -12.35 -8.56 -17.58
CA GLN A 203 -11.56 -7.76 -18.52
C GLN A 203 -11.27 -6.37 -17.93
N GLY A 204 -10.01 -5.94 -17.96
CA GLY A 204 -9.56 -4.67 -17.42
C GLY A 204 -9.07 -4.75 -15.97
N ALA A 205 -9.34 -5.85 -15.25
CA ALA A 205 -8.85 -6.02 -13.88
C ALA A 205 -7.32 -6.13 -13.79
N GLU A 206 -6.63 -6.39 -14.89
CA GLU A 206 -5.18 -6.36 -14.98
C GLU A 206 -4.60 -4.94 -15.06
N LYS A 207 -5.43 -3.93 -15.37
CA LYS A 207 -5.00 -2.54 -15.53
C LYS A 207 -5.05 -1.81 -14.18
N VAL A 208 -3.93 -1.22 -13.80
CA VAL A 208 -3.79 -0.38 -12.60
C VAL A 208 -3.17 0.97 -12.94
N TRP A 209 -3.25 1.91 -12.00
CA TRP A 209 -2.69 3.25 -12.14
C TRP A 209 -1.59 3.50 -11.12
N LEU A 210 -0.75 4.49 -11.39
CA LEU A 210 0.33 4.91 -10.51
C LEU A 210 0.43 6.43 -10.53
N ALA A 211 0.46 7.04 -9.35
CA ALA A 211 0.77 8.45 -9.15
C ALA A 211 1.99 8.57 -8.23
N VAL A 212 2.82 9.58 -8.51
CA VAL A 212 4.08 9.79 -7.80
C VAL A 212 4.26 11.28 -7.56
N LEU A 213 4.61 11.65 -6.33
CA LEU A 213 4.98 13.01 -5.94
C LEU A 213 6.29 12.94 -5.18
N GLY A 214 7.30 13.71 -5.56
CA GLY A 214 8.58 13.69 -4.86
C GLY A 214 9.60 14.65 -5.44
N PRO A 215 10.67 14.95 -4.69
CA PRO A 215 11.76 15.81 -5.16
C PRO A 215 12.56 15.17 -6.30
N ASP A 216 12.60 13.83 -6.34
CA ASP A 216 13.39 13.05 -7.29
C ASP A 216 12.57 12.62 -8.51
N THR A 217 11.30 13.05 -8.62
CA THR A 217 10.39 12.62 -9.69
C THR A 217 10.09 13.76 -10.67
N PRO A 218 10.26 13.53 -11.99
CA PRO A 218 9.91 14.52 -13.02
C PRO A 218 8.44 14.95 -12.96
N ALA A 219 8.19 16.27 -13.03
CA ALA A 219 6.84 16.86 -13.02
C ALA A 219 6.14 16.75 -14.39
N LEU A 220 5.84 15.52 -14.82
CA LEU A 220 5.25 15.24 -16.14
C LEU A 220 3.73 15.49 -16.21
N GLY A 221 3.05 15.60 -15.06
CA GLY A 221 1.60 15.64 -15.01
C GLY A 221 0.96 14.30 -15.39
N GLU A 222 -0.29 14.33 -15.86
CA GLU A 222 -0.96 13.14 -16.40
C GLU A 222 -0.29 12.71 -17.71
N THR A 223 0.16 11.45 -17.76
CA THR A 223 0.83 10.90 -18.93
C THR A 223 -0.05 9.91 -19.69
N LYS A 224 0.07 9.89 -21.01
CA LYS A 224 -0.68 9.00 -21.91
C LYS A 224 0.27 8.37 -22.94
N ASN A 225 -0.11 7.21 -23.48
CA ASN A 225 0.64 6.51 -24.54
C ASN A 225 2.12 6.24 -24.20
N MET A 226 2.39 5.91 -22.93
CA MET A 226 3.72 5.48 -22.50
C MET A 226 3.89 3.98 -22.70
N GLU A 227 5.13 3.52 -22.66
CA GLU A 227 5.43 2.10 -22.55
C GLU A 227 4.73 1.50 -21.31
N THR A 228 4.27 0.25 -21.45
CA THR A 228 3.61 -0.44 -20.35
C THR A 228 4.56 -0.65 -19.18
N LEU A 229 4.25 0.01 -18.08
CA LEU A 229 4.86 -0.22 -16.77
C LEU A 229 4.11 -1.33 -16.03
N TYR A 230 4.81 -2.06 -15.17
CA TYR A 230 4.27 -3.19 -14.41
C TYR A 230 4.38 -3.01 -12.89
N SER A 231 3.41 -3.53 -12.14
CA SER A 231 3.42 -3.45 -10.67
C SER A 231 4.65 -4.10 -10.03
N SER A 232 5.17 -5.16 -10.66
CA SER A 232 6.46 -5.79 -10.31
C SER A 232 7.68 -4.84 -10.34
N GLN A 233 7.59 -3.64 -10.92
CA GLN A 233 8.67 -2.65 -10.92
C GLN A 233 8.67 -1.76 -9.67
N ILE A 234 7.59 -1.74 -8.89
CA ILE A 234 7.43 -0.82 -7.75
C ILE A 234 8.43 -1.14 -6.63
N ALA A 235 8.60 -2.41 -6.27
CA ALA A 235 9.56 -2.82 -5.22
C ALA A 235 10.97 -2.25 -5.46
N LYS A 236 11.56 -2.49 -6.64
CA LYS A 236 12.89 -1.99 -6.95
C LYS A 236 12.94 -0.46 -7.06
N THR A 237 11.83 0.18 -7.44
CA THR A 237 11.75 1.64 -7.48
C THR A 237 11.80 2.23 -6.07
N ILE A 238 11.05 1.67 -5.12
CA ILE A 238 11.09 2.07 -3.70
C ILE A 238 12.50 1.97 -3.14
N SER A 239 13.17 0.84 -3.35
CA SER A 239 14.53 0.66 -2.82
C SER A 239 15.54 1.61 -3.49
N THR A 240 15.41 1.85 -4.79
CA THR A 240 16.29 2.76 -5.53
C THR A 240 16.17 4.19 -5.01
N LEU A 241 14.94 4.69 -4.79
CA LEU A 241 14.68 6.01 -4.18
C LEU A 241 15.29 6.15 -2.78
N LEU A 242 15.45 5.04 -2.06
CA LEU A 242 16.05 5.00 -0.72
C LEU A 242 17.56 4.71 -0.74
N GLY A 243 18.18 4.59 -1.92
CA GLY A 243 19.60 4.27 -2.07
C GLY A 243 19.96 2.87 -1.59
N VAL A 244 19.01 1.92 -1.67
CA VAL A 244 19.16 0.53 -1.25
C VAL A 244 19.17 -0.37 -2.49
N GLU A 245 20.23 -1.15 -2.64
CA GLU A 245 20.28 -2.21 -3.65
C GLU A 245 19.38 -3.38 -3.23
N TYR A 246 18.21 -3.49 -3.85
CA TYR A 246 17.26 -4.57 -3.60
C TYR A 246 17.51 -5.76 -4.52
N THR A 247 17.67 -6.92 -3.90
CA THR A 247 17.78 -8.21 -4.58
C THR A 247 16.87 -9.23 -3.91
N ASN A 248 16.51 -10.26 -4.66
CA ASN A 248 15.64 -11.34 -4.18
C ASN A 248 16.09 -12.66 -4.83
N ASN A 249 15.52 -13.79 -4.39
CA ASN A 249 15.86 -15.11 -4.90
C ASN A 249 15.50 -15.30 -6.39
N LYS A 250 14.58 -14.48 -6.91
CA LYS A 250 14.23 -14.40 -8.32
C LYS A 250 14.51 -12.99 -8.84
N ALA A 251 14.67 -12.87 -10.15
CA ALA A 251 14.78 -11.58 -10.80
C ALA A 251 13.53 -10.72 -10.51
N VAL A 252 13.76 -9.55 -9.92
CA VAL A 252 12.74 -8.53 -9.67
C VAL A 252 12.59 -7.63 -10.91
N GLY A 253 11.43 -6.98 -11.06
CA GLY A 253 11.26 -5.94 -12.07
C GLY A 253 12.32 -4.85 -11.96
N ASN A 254 12.76 -4.32 -13.10
CA ASN A 254 13.62 -3.13 -13.11
C ASN A 254 12.87 -1.95 -12.48
N PHE A 255 13.60 -1.03 -11.85
CA PHE A 255 12.98 0.20 -11.36
C PHE A 255 12.40 1.00 -12.53
N ILE A 256 11.41 1.83 -12.23
CA ILE A 256 10.78 2.69 -13.22
C ILE A 256 11.71 3.90 -13.43
N GLU A 257 12.57 3.84 -14.45
CA GLU A 257 13.55 4.90 -14.75
C GLU A 257 12.93 6.28 -14.79
N ARG A 258 11.74 6.41 -15.41
CA ARG A 258 11.05 7.69 -15.57
C ARG A 258 10.52 8.30 -14.26
N MET A 259 10.51 7.56 -13.15
CA MET A 259 10.15 8.08 -11.83
C MET A 259 11.30 8.78 -11.11
N ILE A 260 12.53 8.63 -11.61
CA ILE A 260 13.75 9.09 -10.95
C ILE A 260 14.46 10.05 -11.90
N HIS A 261 14.85 11.23 -11.41
CA HIS A 261 15.75 12.12 -12.14
C HIS A 261 17.11 11.44 -12.37
N GLU A 262 17.68 11.62 -13.56
CA GLU A 262 19.09 11.29 -13.82
C GLU A 262 20.05 12.17 -12.98
#